data_AF-A0A847MG75-F1
#
_entry.id   AF-A0A847MG75-F1
#
_cell.length_a   1.000
_cell.length_b   1.000
_cell.length_c   1.000
_cell.angle_alpha   90.00
_cell.angle_beta   90.00
_cell.angle_gamma   90.00
#
_symmetry.space_group_name_H-M   'P 1'
#
loop_
_entity.id
_entity.type
_entity.pdbx_description
1 polymer ?
#
loop_
_entity_poly.entity_id
_entity_poly.type
_entity_poly.pdbx_seq_one_letter_code
_entity_poly.pdbx_strand_id
1 'polypeptide(L)'
;MNRMFKEIKEQPELIKKISEKYLIDGKLYSWGKPKPGKIIMTGMGSSLFAAYPAYLKLLDHGYSVVWIDASEFLHYGLNSIKKEDTLLCISQSGESFEVVDVIKRCPNVDRIIGITAQTKSKMSGLCSETIDILSGTEESITSTKAHTATVLLLNLLSLAWIGEQNEIKRLSSLLNQLAQEIEEIIEKSESWCNDLLDKMDIIQPSPHKIIIARGPALSSAWHGNLCFSECAKELFAVFSVGQFRHGPYELAVNPMLAMILALHGKTQKLTSSLAQELIQKGVQVLLIGEKEFSFPEKSQR
;
A
#
# COMPACT_ATOMS: atom_id res chain seq x y z
N MET A 1 -14.65 22.19 0.60
CA MET A 1 -13.65 21.10 0.67
C MET A 1 -14.40 19.78 0.80
N ASN A 2 -14.19 18.82 -0.11
CA ASN A 2 -14.90 17.54 -0.04
C ASN A 2 -14.36 16.68 1.13
N ARG A 3 -15.11 15.65 1.54
CA ARG A 3 -14.75 14.79 2.68
C ARG A 3 -13.39 14.11 2.48
N MET A 4 -13.14 13.59 1.28
CA MET A 4 -11.88 12.93 0.92
C MET A 4 -10.66 13.85 1.13
N PHE A 5 -10.69 15.10 0.66
CA PHE A 5 -9.54 16.00 0.80
C PHE A 5 -9.34 16.46 2.25
N LYS A 6 -10.41 16.57 3.04
CA LYS A 6 -10.29 16.79 4.49
C LYS A 6 -9.53 15.62 5.14
N GLU A 7 -9.86 14.38 4.81
CA GLU A 7 -9.18 13.21 5.35
C GLU A 7 -7.73 13.07 4.87
N ILE A 8 -7.45 13.44 3.61
CA ILE A 8 -6.07 13.53 3.10
C ILE A 8 -5.24 14.49 3.96
N LYS A 9 -5.78 15.64 4.35
CA LYS A 9 -5.13 16.63 5.23
C LYS A 9 -4.87 16.14 6.66
N GLU A 10 -5.54 15.08 7.10
CA GLU A 10 -5.33 14.51 8.44
C GLU A 10 -4.14 13.54 8.50
N GLN A 11 -3.58 13.14 7.35
CA GLN A 11 -2.49 12.16 7.27
C GLN A 11 -1.21 12.56 8.03
N PRO A 12 -0.70 13.81 7.95
CA PRO A 12 0.48 14.22 8.71
C PRO A 12 0.32 13.99 10.22
N GLU A 13 -0.80 14.42 10.79
CA GLU A 13 -1.07 14.22 12.22
C GLU A 13 -1.28 12.75 12.58
N LEU A 14 -1.88 11.97 11.69
CA LEU A 14 -2.04 10.53 11.90
C LEU A 14 -0.68 9.82 11.99
N ILE A 15 0.29 10.20 11.16
CA ILE A 15 1.66 9.67 11.20
C ILE A 15 2.32 9.99 12.55
N LYS A 16 2.19 11.22 13.04
CA LYS A 16 2.72 11.62 14.35
C LYS A 16 2.07 10.82 15.48
N LYS A 17 0.74 10.64 15.46
CA LYS A 17 0.01 9.82 16.44
C LYS A 17 0.46 8.36 16.45
N ILE A 18 0.70 7.77 15.29
CA ILE A 18 1.23 6.41 15.15
C ILE A 18 2.65 6.33 15.72
N SER A 19 3.50 7.31 15.42
CA SER A 19 4.86 7.41 15.97
C SER A 19 4.84 7.46 17.50
N GLU A 20 4.02 8.34 18.08
CA GLU A 20 3.88 8.48 19.53
C GLU A 20 3.44 7.17 20.18
N LYS A 21 2.29 6.63 19.76
CA LYS A 21 1.69 5.46 20.39
C LYS A 21 2.51 4.17 20.23
N TYR A 22 3.17 3.99 19.09
CA TYR A 22 3.79 2.70 18.78
C TYR A 22 5.30 2.70 18.97
N LEU A 23 5.98 3.80 18.68
CA LEU A 23 7.44 3.89 18.81
C LEU A 23 7.85 4.47 20.16
N ILE A 24 7.25 5.60 20.55
CA ILE A 24 7.66 6.34 21.76
C ILE A 24 7.09 5.67 23.01
N ASP A 25 5.80 5.36 23.04
CA ASP A 25 5.17 4.60 24.13
C ASP A 25 5.56 3.10 24.13
N GLY A 26 6.32 2.65 23.12
CA GLY A 26 6.86 1.30 23.03
C GLY A 26 5.82 0.20 22.77
N LYS A 27 4.57 0.56 22.45
CA LYS A 27 3.49 -0.43 22.24
C LYS A 27 3.76 -1.38 21.08
N LEU A 28 4.58 -0.99 20.10
CA LEU A 28 5.03 -1.86 19.01
C LEU A 28 5.68 -3.16 19.52
N TYR A 29 6.42 -3.09 20.63
CA TYR A 29 7.12 -4.24 21.19
C TYR A 29 6.22 -5.18 22.01
N SER A 30 4.97 -4.76 22.28
CA SER A 30 4.01 -5.57 23.05
C SER A 30 3.37 -6.70 22.23
N TRP A 31 3.45 -6.66 20.90
CA TRP A 31 2.76 -7.60 20.00
C TRP A 31 3.52 -8.87 19.66
N GLY A 32 4.56 -9.20 20.45
CA GLY A 32 5.31 -10.44 20.31
C GLY A 32 5.91 -10.70 18.93
N LYS A 33 6.35 -11.94 18.71
CA LYS A 33 6.83 -12.45 17.41
C LYS A 33 5.72 -13.26 16.72
N PRO A 34 5.76 -13.40 15.39
CA PRO A 34 4.90 -14.35 14.69
C PRO A 34 5.23 -15.77 15.15
N LYS A 35 4.26 -16.67 14.99
CA LYS A 35 4.45 -18.11 15.23
C LYS A 35 5.43 -18.71 14.19
N PRO A 36 6.02 -19.90 14.45
CA PRO A 36 7.02 -20.50 13.57
C PRO A 36 6.53 -20.90 12.18
N GLY A 37 5.21 -21.01 11.96
CA GLY A 37 4.62 -21.28 10.67
C GLY A 37 4.63 -20.07 9.74
N LYS A 38 3.68 -20.04 8.82
CA LYS A 38 3.53 -18.97 7.83
C LYS A 38 2.89 -17.74 8.46
N ILE A 39 3.26 -16.57 7.96
CA ILE A 39 2.50 -15.33 8.18
C ILE A 39 1.52 -15.21 7.01
N ILE A 40 0.21 -15.24 7.29
CA ILE A 40 -0.82 -15.10 6.27
C ILE A 40 -1.43 -13.71 6.42
N MET A 41 -1.22 -12.84 5.45
CA MET A 41 -1.75 -11.48 5.41
C MET A 41 -2.96 -11.45 4.46
N THR A 42 -4.13 -11.12 4.99
CA THR A 42 -5.39 -11.15 4.25
C THR A 42 -6.24 -9.93 4.52
N GLY A 43 -7.01 -9.52 3.52
CA GLY A 43 -7.85 -8.33 3.52
C GLY A 43 -8.53 -8.18 2.16
N MET A 44 -9.28 -7.10 1.98
CA MET A 44 -9.93 -6.77 0.70
C MET A 44 -9.44 -5.40 0.20
N GLY A 45 -9.31 -5.25 -1.11
CA GLY A 45 -9.02 -3.97 -1.78
C GLY A 45 -7.86 -3.21 -1.13
N SER A 46 -8.10 -1.93 -0.79
CA SER A 46 -7.09 -1.05 -0.18
C SER A 46 -6.39 -1.64 1.06
N SER A 47 -7.11 -2.41 1.89
CA SER A 47 -6.56 -3.07 3.09
C SER A 47 -5.54 -4.16 2.72
N LEU A 48 -5.84 -4.94 1.68
CA LEU A 48 -4.91 -5.95 1.16
C LEU A 48 -3.69 -5.28 0.51
N PHE A 49 -3.92 -4.26 -0.32
CA PHE A 49 -2.84 -3.54 -1.02
C PHE A 49 -1.85 -2.92 -0.02
N ALA A 50 -2.36 -2.33 1.08
CA ALA A 50 -1.53 -1.75 2.14
C ALA A 50 -0.56 -2.75 2.80
N ALA A 51 -0.87 -4.05 2.75
CA ALA A 51 -0.02 -5.11 3.29
C ALA A 51 1.18 -5.44 2.41
N TYR A 52 1.13 -5.09 1.12
CA TYR A 52 2.12 -5.53 0.14
C TYR A 52 3.57 -5.10 0.46
N PRO A 53 3.84 -3.87 0.95
CA PRO A 53 5.21 -3.49 1.33
C PRO A 53 5.76 -4.33 2.48
N ALA A 54 4.94 -4.60 3.51
CA ALA A 54 5.33 -5.43 4.64
C ALA A 54 5.50 -6.91 4.23
N TYR A 55 4.65 -7.42 3.34
CA TYR A 55 4.80 -8.73 2.71
C TYR A 55 6.18 -8.86 2.03
N LEU A 56 6.55 -7.91 1.17
CA LEU A 56 7.86 -7.92 0.52
C LEU A 56 9.01 -7.81 1.52
N LYS A 57 8.88 -6.96 2.54
CA LYS A 57 9.92 -6.76 3.56
C LYS A 57 10.16 -8.03 4.38
N LEU A 58 9.10 -8.72 4.80
CA LEU A 58 9.20 -9.99 5.53
C LEU A 58 9.80 -11.09 4.64
N LEU A 59 9.41 -11.17 3.37
CA LEU A 59 10.04 -12.11 2.41
C LEU A 59 11.54 -11.85 2.23
N ASP A 60 11.95 -10.59 2.12
CA ASP A 60 13.36 -10.18 1.98
C ASP A 60 14.20 -10.61 3.19
N HIS A 61 13.57 -10.88 4.35
CA HIS A 61 14.19 -11.36 5.59
C HIS A 61 13.94 -12.85 5.87
N GLY A 62 13.47 -13.62 4.88
CA GLY A 62 13.37 -15.08 4.97
C GLY A 62 12.13 -15.62 5.69
N TYR A 63 11.14 -14.79 6.00
CA TYR A 63 9.86 -15.28 6.51
C TYR A 63 9.06 -15.97 5.43
N SER A 64 8.37 -17.05 5.77
CA SER A 64 7.35 -17.62 4.89
C SER A 64 6.07 -16.80 4.99
N VAL A 65 5.78 -15.98 3.99
CA VAL A 65 4.61 -15.10 3.98
C VAL A 65 3.68 -15.42 2.83
N VAL A 66 2.39 -15.51 3.12
CA VAL A 66 1.32 -15.59 2.14
C VAL A 66 0.59 -14.25 2.14
N TRP A 67 0.47 -13.62 0.98
CA TRP A 67 -0.37 -12.45 0.75
C TRP A 67 -1.50 -12.86 -0.18
N ILE A 68 -2.74 -12.80 0.31
CA ILE A 68 -3.89 -13.35 -0.40
C ILE A 68 -5.16 -12.57 -0.09
N ASP A 69 -5.96 -12.31 -1.13
CA ASP A 69 -7.28 -11.71 -1.00
C ASP A 69 -8.19 -12.56 -0.10
N ALA A 70 -8.97 -11.92 0.76
CA ALA A 70 -9.79 -12.64 1.74
C ALA A 70 -10.87 -13.50 1.08
N SER A 71 -11.42 -13.10 -0.07
CA SER A 71 -12.42 -13.89 -0.80
C SER A 71 -11.80 -15.16 -1.38
N GLU A 72 -10.62 -15.06 -2.01
CA GLU A 72 -9.89 -16.22 -2.53
C GLU A 72 -9.42 -17.13 -1.40
N PHE A 73 -8.94 -16.55 -0.29
CA PHE A 73 -8.50 -17.32 0.85
C PHE A 73 -9.66 -18.09 1.49
N LEU A 74 -10.81 -17.45 1.65
CA LEU A 74 -12.03 -18.04 2.22
C LEU A 74 -12.52 -19.27 1.44
N HIS A 75 -12.42 -19.24 0.11
CA HIS A 75 -12.97 -20.27 -0.75
C HIS A 75 -11.95 -21.35 -1.17
N TYR A 76 -10.68 -20.98 -1.33
CA TYR A 76 -9.68 -21.88 -1.91
C TYR A 76 -8.41 -22.05 -1.06
N GLY A 77 -8.16 -21.14 -0.11
CA GLY A 77 -6.90 -21.13 0.64
C GLY A 77 -6.95 -21.76 2.03
N LEU A 78 -8.14 -21.89 2.64
CA LEU A 78 -8.27 -22.32 4.05
C LEU A 78 -7.65 -23.68 4.35
N ASN A 79 -7.66 -24.63 3.42
CA ASN A 79 -7.05 -25.96 3.65
C ASN A 79 -5.52 -25.90 3.83
N SER A 80 -4.89 -24.78 3.45
CA SER A 80 -3.44 -24.60 3.60
C SER A 80 -3.03 -24.08 4.98
N ILE A 81 -3.97 -23.58 5.79
CA ILE A 81 -3.67 -22.97 7.09
C ILE A 81 -3.38 -24.02 8.16
N LYS A 82 -2.40 -23.74 9.01
CA LYS A 82 -1.99 -24.58 10.12
C LYS A 82 -2.12 -23.85 11.45
N LYS A 83 -2.10 -24.63 12.54
CA LYS A 83 -2.20 -24.11 13.90
C LYS A 83 -1.04 -23.15 14.25
N GLU A 84 0.15 -23.49 13.77
CA GLU A 84 1.38 -22.73 13.96
C GLU A 84 1.53 -21.52 13.02
N ASP A 85 0.55 -21.24 12.16
CA ASP A 85 0.55 -20.04 11.32
C ASP A 85 0.13 -18.80 12.15
N THR A 86 0.51 -17.61 11.68
CA THR A 86 0.00 -16.33 12.18
C THR A 86 -0.91 -15.73 11.13
N LEU A 87 -2.19 -15.56 11.46
CA LEU A 87 -3.17 -14.94 10.57
C LEU A 87 -3.32 -13.45 10.88
N LEU A 88 -2.98 -12.61 9.91
CA LEU A 88 -3.06 -11.15 9.98
C LEU A 88 -4.22 -10.68 9.11
N CYS A 89 -5.33 -10.32 9.76
CA CYS A 89 -6.58 -9.90 9.13
C CYS A 89 -6.67 -8.38 9.11
N ILE A 90 -6.80 -7.79 7.92
CA ILE A 90 -6.72 -6.34 7.73
C ILE A 90 -8.05 -5.82 7.19
N SER A 91 -8.71 -4.96 7.98
CA SER A 91 -9.96 -4.31 7.60
C SER A 91 -10.13 -3.00 8.37
N GLN A 92 -10.18 -1.88 7.67
CA GLN A 92 -10.39 -0.56 8.30
C GLN A 92 -11.64 -0.54 9.18
N SER A 93 -12.76 -1.08 8.69
CA SER A 93 -14.03 -1.13 9.44
C SER A 93 -14.08 -2.26 10.45
N GLY A 94 -13.33 -3.34 10.22
CA GLY A 94 -13.43 -4.60 10.98
C GLY A 94 -14.77 -5.33 10.78
N GLU A 95 -15.54 -4.93 9.76
CA GLU A 95 -16.87 -5.46 9.45
C GLU A 95 -16.93 -6.20 8.10
N SER A 96 -15.83 -6.22 7.34
CA SER A 96 -15.74 -6.91 6.04
C SER A 96 -16.13 -8.38 6.18
N PHE A 97 -17.16 -8.79 5.44
CA PHE A 97 -17.75 -10.13 5.54
C PHE A 97 -16.71 -11.23 5.32
N GLU A 98 -15.93 -11.12 4.25
CA GLU A 98 -14.92 -12.11 3.86
C GLU A 98 -13.87 -12.30 4.96
N VAL A 99 -13.37 -11.20 5.51
CA VAL A 99 -12.34 -11.22 6.57
C VAL A 99 -12.91 -11.84 7.86
N VAL A 100 -14.13 -11.48 8.25
CA VAL A 100 -14.80 -12.05 9.42
C VAL A 100 -15.05 -13.54 9.24
N ASP A 101 -15.46 -13.98 8.05
CA ASP A 101 -15.74 -15.39 7.78
C ASP A 101 -14.47 -16.23 7.69
N VAL A 102 -13.36 -15.68 7.17
CA VAL A 102 -12.03 -16.30 7.23
C VAL A 102 -11.68 -16.64 8.69
N ILE A 103 -11.83 -15.69 9.61
CA ILE A 103 -11.48 -15.90 11.02
C ILE A 103 -12.36 -16.99 11.64
N LYS A 104 -13.68 -16.94 11.40
CA LYS A 104 -14.63 -17.94 11.92
C LYS A 104 -14.33 -19.35 11.43
N ARG A 105 -13.84 -19.50 10.20
CA ARG A 105 -13.48 -20.80 9.61
C ARG A 105 -12.06 -21.26 9.92
N CYS A 106 -11.29 -20.46 10.68
CA CYS A 106 -9.95 -20.79 11.13
C CYS A 106 -9.85 -20.90 12.66
N PRO A 107 -10.74 -21.65 13.36
CA PRO A 107 -10.78 -21.66 14.83
C PRO A 107 -9.53 -22.29 15.48
N ASN A 108 -8.74 -23.04 14.70
CA ASN A 108 -7.58 -23.77 15.18
C ASN A 108 -6.26 -23.00 15.04
N VAL A 109 -6.28 -21.75 14.57
CA VAL A 109 -5.08 -20.92 14.42
C VAL A 109 -4.73 -20.28 15.76
N ASP A 110 -3.50 -20.49 16.25
CA ASP A 110 -3.10 -20.04 17.59
C ASP A 110 -2.95 -18.52 17.71
N ARG A 111 -2.74 -17.81 16.59
CA ARG A 111 -2.49 -16.36 16.58
C ARG A 111 -3.21 -15.69 15.43
N ILE A 112 -4.27 -14.96 15.77
CA ILE A 112 -5.05 -14.14 14.84
C ILE A 112 -4.94 -12.68 15.28
N ILE A 113 -4.38 -11.83 14.42
CA ILE A 113 -4.16 -10.41 14.68
C ILE A 113 -5.06 -9.61 13.74
N GLY A 114 -5.96 -8.80 14.30
CA GLY A 114 -6.79 -7.86 13.55
C GLY A 114 -6.12 -6.49 13.44
N ILE A 115 -6.00 -5.95 12.22
CA ILE A 115 -5.53 -4.59 11.94
C ILE A 115 -6.74 -3.75 11.50
N THR A 116 -7.16 -2.77 12.30
CA THR A 116 -8.41 -2.04 12.07
C THR A 116 -8.40 -0.64 12.67
N ALA A 117 -9.30 0.24 12.19
CA ALA A 117 -9.59 1.50 12.85
C ALA A 117 -10.69 1.36 13.92
N GLN A 118 -11.45 0.26 13.91
CA GLN A 118 -12.58 0.03 14.80
C GLN A 118 -12.28 -1.12 15.76
N THR A 119 -11.64 -0.79 16.89
CA THR A 119 -11.17 -1.77 17.89
C THR A 119 -12.28 -2.51 18.64
N LYS A 120 -13.54 -2.11 18.44
CA LYS A 120 -14.75 -2.77 18.98
C LYS A 120 -15.61 -3.42 17.88
N SER A 121 -15.03 -3.70 16.72
CA SER A 121 -15.70 -4.33 15.58
C SER A 121 -15.91 -5.83 15.77
N LYS A 122 -16.72 -6.45 14.88
CA LYS A 122 -16.89 -7.91 14.83
C LYS A 122 -15.56 -8.63 14.69
N MET A 123 -14.69 -8.16 13.80
CA MET A 123 -13.36 -8.74 13.61
C MET A 123 -12.54 -8.70 14.92
N SER A 124 -12.52 -7.55 15.60
CA SER A 124 -11.76 -7.39 16.85
C SER A 124 -12.18 -8.37 17.95
N GLY A 125 -13.48 -8.68 18.04
CA GLY A 125 -13.99 -9.66 19.00
C GLY A 125 -13.62 -11.11 18.71
N LEU A 126 -13.14 -11.42 17.49
CA LEU A 126 -12.75 -12.76 17.08
C LEU A 126 -11.22 -12.95 17.06
N CYS A 127 -10.46 -11.86 17.05
CA CYS A 127 -8.99 -11.91 17.02
C CYS A 127 -8.41 -12.10 18.42
N SER A 128 -7.29 -12.82 18.51
CA SER A 128 -6.49 -12.92 19.74
C SER A 128 -5.87 -11.58 20.14
N GLU A 129 -5.54 -10.75 19.15
CA GLU A 129 -4.99 -9.41 19.34
C GLU A 129 -5.60 -8.46 18.30
N THR A 130 -5.84 -7.21 18.69
CA THR A 130 -6.27 -6.16 17.78
C THR A 130 -5.29 -5.00 17.85
N ILE A 131 -4.82 -4.56 16.68
CA ILE A 131 -3.98 -3.39 16.52
C ILE A 131 -4.79 -2.29 15.84
N ASP A 132 -4.78 -1.13 16.49
CA ASP A 132 -5.51 0.06 16.07
C ASP A 132 -4.68 0.89 15.08
N ILE A 133 -5.18 1.13 13.87
CA ILE A 133 -4.48 1.98 12.89
C ILE A 133 -4.60 3.48 13.21
N LEU A 134 -5.36 3.86 14.24
CA LEU A 134 -5.55 5.24 14.75
C LEU A 134 -6.19 6.23 13.78
N SER A 135 -6.59 5.80 12.58
CA SER A 135 -7.20 6.68 11.57
C SER A 135 -8.57 7.20 12.00
N GLY A 136 -9.19 6.54 12.98
CA GLY A 136 -10.61 6.72 13.29
C GLY A 136 -11.49 6.35 12.11
N THR A 137 -12.72 6.85 12.13
CA THR A 137 -13.68 6.68 11.03
C THR A 137 -13.28 7.55 9.84
N GLU A 138 -13.33 6.94 8.64
CA GLU A 138 -13.36 7.66 7.37
C GLU A 138 -14.83 7.78 6.92
N GLU A 139 -15.24 9.00 6.56
CA GLU A 139 -16.55 9.32 5.98
C GLU A 139 -16.53 9.28 4.45
N SER A 140 -15.37 9.41 3.83
CA SER A 140 -15.19 9.22 2.39
C SER A 140 -15.44 7.76 2.02
N ILE A 141 -16.02 7.55 0.84
CA ILE A 141 -16.16 6.20 0.25
C ILE A 141 -14.77 5.64 -0.05
N THR A 142 -13.91 6.48 -0.61
CA THR A 142 -12.54 6.12 -0.94
C THR A 142 -11.63 6.33 0.25
N SER A 143 -10.97 5.25 0.64
CA SER A 143 -10.02 5.26 1.76
C SER A 143 -8.80 6.12 1.42
N THR A 144 -8.32 6.89 2.38
CA THR A 144 -7.15 7.77 2.21
C THR A 144 -6.22 7.62 3.40
N LYS A 145 -6.49 8.32 4.50
CA LYS A 145 -5.70 8.27 5.73
C LYS A 145 -5.59 6.87 6.34
N ALA A 146 -6.62 6.04 6.21
CA ALA A 146 -6.57 4.67 6.71
C ALA A 146 -5.62 3.78 5.90
N HIS A 147 -5.52 3.96 4.57
CA HIS A 147 -4.53 3.26 3.76
C HIS A 147 -3.11 3.61 4.21
N THR A 148 -2.80 4.91 4.32
CA THR A 148 -1.48 5.41 4.74
C THR A 148 -1.11 4.92 6.14
N ALA A 149 -2.04 4.98 7.09
CA ALA A 149 -1.84 4.45 8.44
C ALA A 149 -1.58 2.94 8.45
N THR A 150 -2.33 2.19 7.66
CA THR A 150 -2.19 0.73 7.55
C THR A 150 -0.83 0.36 6.96
N VAL A 151 -0.39 1.04 5.89
CA VAL A 151 0.94 0.84 5.30
C VAL A 151 2.03 1.11 6.35
N LEU A 152 1.97 2.25 7.04
CA LEU A 152 2.96 2.61 8.05
C LEU A 152 3.03 1.57 9.16
N LEU A 153 1.87 1.24 9.75
CA LEU A 153 1.79 0.31 10.87
C LEU A 153 2.26 -1.10 10.51
N LEU A 154 1.87 -1.62 9.34
CA LEU A 154 2.30 -2.95 8.89
C LEU A 154 3.80 -3.00 8.65
N ASN A 155 4.40 -1.93 8.13
CA ASN A 155 5.86 -1.84 8.00
C ASN A 155 6.55 -1.81 9.37
N LEU A 156 6.05 -1.01 10.33
CA LEU A 156 6.58 -1.01 11.70
C LEU A 156 6.46 -2.39 12.36
N LEU A 157 5.31 -3.05 12.22
CA LEU A 157 5.07 -4.40 12.73
C LEU A 157 6.06 -5.40 12.12
N SER A 158 6.29 -5.33 10.80
CA SER A 158 7.26 -6.21 10.14
C SER A 158 8.68 -6.02 10.67
N LEU A 159 9.10 -4.78 10.92
CA LEU A 159 10.42 -4.49 11.49
C LEU A 159 10.56 -5.01 12.93
N ALA A 160 9.51 -4.86 13.73
CA ALA A 160 9.48 -5.42 15.08
C ALA A 160 9.59 -6.95 15.06
N TRP A 161 8.93 -7.60 14.10
CA TRP A 161 9.01 -9.05 13.91
C TRP A 161 10.37 -9.52 13.44
N ILE A 162 11.01 -8.80 12.52
CA ILE A 162 12.40 -9.08 12.09
C ILE A 162 13.38 -8.85 13.26
N GLY A 163 13.12 -7.85 14.10
CA GLY A 163 14.01 -7.46 15.20
C GLY A 163 14.98 -6.34 14.83
N GLU A 164 14.67 -5.54 13.81
CA GLU A 164 15.48 -4.42 13.32
C GLU A 164 15.36 -3.18 14.23
N GLN A 165 15.81 -3.30 15.47
CA GLN A 165 15.72 -2.23 16.49
C GLN A 165 16.39 -0.92 16.05
N ASN A 166 17.49 -1.02 15.28
CA ASN A 166 18.18 0.15 14.76
C ASN A 166 17.37 0.85 13.66
N GLU A 167 16.73 0.09 12.76
CA GLU A 167 15.85 0.66 11.74
C GLU A 167 14.63 1.33 12.37
N ILE A 168 14.03 0.71 13.40
CA ILE A 168 12.89 1.30 14.14
C ILE A 168 13.28 2.63 14.80
N LYS A 169 14.44 2.68 15.48
CA LYS A 169 14.95 3.94 16.07
C LYS A 169 15.26 5.00 15.02
N ARG A 170 15.75 4.61 13.85
CA ARG A 170 15.95 5.53 12.74
C ARG A 170 14.61 6.06 12.24
N LEU A 171 13.62 5.18 12.06
CA LEU A 171 12.29 5.56 11.61
C LEU A 171 11.60 6.53 12.56
N SER A 172 11.70 6.36 13.88
CA SER A 172 11.08 7.30 14.83
C SER A 172 11.56 8.74 14.61
N SER A 173 12.83 8.93 14.23
CA SER A 173 13.36 10.26 13.88
C SER A 173 12.88 10.77 12.51
N LEU A 174 12.63 9.87 11.57
CA LEU A 174 12.20 10.20 10.20
C LEU A 174 10.69 10.42 10.06
N LEU A 175 9.86 9.84 10.93
CA LEU A 175 8.40 9.96 10.80
C LEU A 175 7.89 11.40 10.99
N ASN A 176 8.57 12.20 11.82
CA ASN A 176 8.25 13.63 11.95
C ASN A 176 8.59 14.40 10.67
N GLN A 177 9.73 14.09 10.05
CA GLN A 177 10.11 14.67 8.76
C GLN A 177 9.13 14.22 7.66
N LEU A 178 8.77 12.94 7.61
CA LEU A 178 7.80 12.41 6.65
C LEU A 178 6.44 13.11 6.79
N ALA A 179 5.98 13.36 8.02
CA ALA A 179 4.73 14.09 8.24
C ALA A 179 4.80 15.51 7.66
N GLN A 180 5.92 16.22 7.85
CA GLN A 180 6.15 17.56 7.28
C GLN A 180 6.20 17.51 5.74
N GLU A 181 6.92 16.55 5.16
CA GLU A 181 7.01 16.39 3.71
C GLU A 181 5.64 16.11 3.08
N ILE A 182 4.82 15.27 3.72
CA ILE A 182 3.45 14.99 3.26
C ILE A 182 2.57 16.24 3.38
N GLU A 183 2.71 17.02 4.46
CA GLU A 183 1.99 18.28 4.62
C GLU A 183 2.30 19.25 3.48
N GLU A 184 3.59 19.43 3.15
CA GLU A 184 4.01 20.25 2.02
C GLU A 184 3.48 19.76 0.66
N ILE A 185 3.46 18.43 0.44
CA ILE A 185 2.89 17.83 -0.78
C ILE A 185 1.41 18.15 -0.87
N ILE A 186 0.67 18.02 0.23
CA ILE A 186 -0.77 18.29 0.26
C ILE A 186 -1.06 19.76 -0.02
N GLU A 187 -0.29 20.69 0.56
CA GLU A 187 -0.43 22.13 0.30
C GLU A 187 -0.26 22.49 -1.18
N LYS A 188 0.68 21.83 -1.87
CA LYS A 188 0.98 22.06 -3.29
C LYS A 188 0.11 21.21 -4.24
N SER A 189 -0.66 20.27 -3.71
CA SER A 189 -1.34 19.24 -4.52
C SER A 189 -2.42 19.81 -5.43
N GLU A 190 -3.19 20.81 -4.99
CA GLU A 190 -4.30 21.35 -5.78
C GLU A 190 -3.80 22.07 -7.04
N SER A 191 -2.80 22.93 -6.90
CA SER A 191 -2.21 23.64 -8.05
C SER A 191 -1.50 22.68 -9.00
N TRP A 192 -0.79 21.68 -8.46
CA TRP A 192 -0.14 20.66 -9.27
C TRP A 192 -1.14 19.79 -10.04
N CYS A 193 -2.23 19.36 -9.39
CA CYS A 193 -3.29 18.59 -10.05
C CYS A 193 -3.99 19.39 -11.16
N ASN A 194 -4.29 20.67 -10.94
CA ASN A 194 -4.90 21.51 -11.97
C ASN A 194 -3.99 21.64 -13.21
N ASP A 195 -2.70 21.90 -13.00
CA ASP A 195 -1.72 21.98 -14.09
C ASP A 195 -1.56 20.64 -14.85
N LEU A 196 -1.66 19.51 -14.14
CA LEU A 196 -1.63 18.18 -14.77
C LEU A 196 -2.88 17.91 -15.61
N LEU A 197 -4.07 18.25 -15.11
CA LEU A 197 -5.33 18.02 -15.82
C LEU A 197 -5.42 18.83 -17.12
N ASP A 198 -4.81 20.01 -17.15
CA ASP A 198 -4.74 20.83 -18.37
C ASP A 198 -3.78 20.26 -19.43
N LYS A 199 -2.77 19.49 -19.00
CA LYS A 199 -1.69 18.98 -19.86
C LYS A 199 -1.83 17.52 -20.27
N MET A 200 -2.66 16.76 -19.55
CA MET A 200 -2.69 15.30 -19.67
C MET A 200 -4.11 14.75 -19.62
N ASP A 201 -4.35 13.71 -20.42
CA ASP A 201 -5.65 13.04 -20.57
C ASP A 201 -5.97 12.08 -19.41
N ILE A 202 -5.73 12.54 -18.17
CA ILE A 202 -5.92 11.75 -16.93
C ILE A 202 -7.41 11.45 -16.73
N ILE A 203 -8.26 12.47 -16.91
CA ILE A 203 -9.72 12.35 -16.91
C ILE A 203 -10.17 12.46 -18.38
N GLN A 204 -10.54 11.33 -18.99
CA GLN A 204 -10.81 11.02 -20.42
C GLN A 204 -10.36 12.02 -21.52
N PRO A 205 -9.62 11.60 -22.58
CA PRO A 205 -10.15 10.63 -23.57
C PRO A 205 -9.11 9.60 -24.10
N SER A 206 -8.06 9.27 -23.35
CA SER A 206 -7.17 8.15 -23.74
C SER A 206 -7.85 6.79 -23.50
N PRO A 207 -7.90 5.88 -24.51
CA PRO A 207 -8.49 4.55 -24.35
C PRO A 207 -7.63 3.60 -23.51
N HIS A 208 -6.34 3.94 -23.31
CA HIS A 208 -5.37 3.09 -22.62
C HIS A 208 -4.67 3.89 -21.51
N LYS A 209 -5.12 3.67 -20.28
CA LYS A 209 -4.55 4.29 -19.07
C LYS A 209 -3.96 3.20 -18.20
N ILE A 210 -2.68 3.34 -17.85
CA ILE A 210 -2.00 2.36 -17.01
C ILE A 210 -1.24 3.03 -15.86
N ILE A 211 -1.16 2.33 -14.73
CA ILE A 211 -0.24 2.65 -13.64
C ILE A 211 0.83 1.56 -13.60
N ILE A 212 2.10 1.96 -13.71
CA ILE A 212 3.25 1.06 -13.60
C ILE A 212 4.01 1.37 -12.32
N ALA A 213 4.32 0.33 -11.56
CA ALA A 213 5.15 0.44 -10.37
C ALA A 213 6.03 -0.79 -10.18
N ARG A 214 6.92 -0.76 -9.20
CA ARG A 214 7.70 -1.94 -8.82
C ARG A 214 8.00 -1.96 -7.34
N GLY A 215 8.05 -3.17 -6.78
CA GLY A 215 8.32 -3.37 -5.36
C GLY A 215 7.22 -2.72 -4.52
N PRO A 216 7.57 -2.08 -3.38
CA PRO A 216 6.59 -1.48 -2.46
C PRO A 216 5.60 -0.51 -3.12
N ALA A 217 6.01 0.20 -4.19
CA ALA A 217 5.17 1.15 -4.91
C ALA A 217 3.92 0.52 -5.54
N LEU A 218 3.89 -0.80 -5.74
CA LEU A 218 2.69 -1.49 -6.24
C LEU A 218 1.49 -1.32 -5.30
N SER A 219 1.72 -1.21 -3.98
CA SER A 219 0.67 -0.86 -3.01
C SER A 219 -0.02 0.43 -3.41
N SER A 220 0.77 1.50 -3.64
CA SER A 220 0.26 2.81 -4.03
C SER A 220 -0.34 2.80 -5.44
N ALA A 221 0.17 1.98 -6.36
CA ALA A 221 -0.38 1.85 -7.70
C ALA A 221 -1.78 1.21 -7.71
N TRP A 222 -1.95 0.09 -7.01
CA TRP A 222 -3.26 -0.56 -6.89
C TRP A 222 -4.25 0.32 -6.13
N HIS A 223 -3.80 0.95 -5.04
CA HIS A 223 -4.65 1.88 -4.30
C HIS A 223 -5.01 3.12 -5.13
N GLY A 224 -4.06 3.69 -5.88
CA GLY A 224 -4.29 4.81 -6.78
C GLY A 224 -5.34 4.50 -7.84
N ASN A 225 -5.27 3.32 -8.48
CA ASN A 225 -6.32 2.86 -9.40
C ASN A 225 -7.68 2.77 -8.71
N LEU A 226 -7.73 2.26 -7.47
CA LEU A 226 -8.97 2.20 -6.71
C LEU A 226 -9.54 3.61 -6.47
N CYS A 227 -8.69 4.56 -6.08
CA CYS A 227 -9.09 5.96 -5.91
C CYS A 227 -9.63 6.58 -7.20
N PHE A 228 -8.95 6.36 -8.34
CA PHE A 228 -9.45 6.82 -9.66
C PHE A 228 -10.80 6.17 -10.01
N SER A 229 -10.95 4.87 -9.76
CA SER A 229 -12.17 4.11 -10.08
C SER A 229 -13.36 4.58 -9.23
N GLU A 230 -13.13 4.82 -7.94
CA GLU A 230 -14.18 5.17 -6.99
C GLU A 230 -14.58 6.65 -7.09
N CYS A 231 -13.61 7.57 -7.20
CA CYS A 231 -13.86 9.01 -7.18
C CYS A 231 -14.11 9.58 -8.57
N ALA A 232 -13.26 9.23 -9.55
CA ALA A 232 -13.27 9.84 -10.87
C ALA A 232 -13.95 8.98 -11.94
N LYS A 233 -14.31 7.73 -11.61
CA LYS A 233 -14.85 6.73 -12.54
C LYS A 233 -13.89 6.44 -13.70
N GLU A 234 -12.59 6.53 -13.40
CA GLU A 234 -11.51 6.26 -14.33
C GLU A 234 -10.87 4.91 -14.01
N LEU A 235 -10.70 4.09 -15.05
CA LEU A 235 -10.05 2.80 -14.92
C LEU A 235 -8.60 2.90 -15.38
N PHE A 236 -7.68 2.47 -14.53
CA PHE A 236 -6.29 2.22 -14.91
C PHE A 236 -5.98 0.74 -14.78
N ALA A 237 -5.38 0.14 -15.81
CA ALA A 237 -4.75 -1.16 -15.63
C ALA A 237 -3.45 -0.98 -14.82
N VAL A 238 -3.23 -1.81 -13.81
CA VAL A 238 -2.04 -1.72 -12.95
C VAL A 238 -1.09 -2.88 -13.26
N PHE A 239 0.16 -2.55 -13.58
CA PHE A 239 1.18 -3.55 -13.86
C PHE A 239 2.43 -3.32 -13.02
N SER A 240 3.09 -4.42 -12.64
CA SER A 240 4.50 -4.32 -12.26
C SER A 240 5.37 -4.05 -13.48
N VAL A 241 6.47 -3.31 -13.33
CA VAL A 241 7.46 -3.09 -14.42
C VAL A 241 7.85 -4.40 -15.10
N GLY A 242 8.01 -5.49 -14.34
CA GLY A 242 8.33 -6.81 -14.90
C GLY A 242 7.18 -7.37 -15.73
N GLN A 243 5.99 -7.46 -15.14
CA GLN A 243 4.82 -8.03 -15.82
C GLN A 243 4.38 -7.21 -17.05
N PHE A 244 4.54 -5.89 -17.02
CA PHE A 244 4.23 -5.05 -18.17
C PHE A 244 5.04 -5.47 -19.40
N ARG A 245 6.31 -5.87 -19.24
CA ARG A 245 7.17 -6.32 -20.35
C ARG A 245 6.77 -7.67 -20.94
N HIS A 246 5.95 -8.46 -20.26
CA HIS A 246 5.59 -9.83 -20.66
C HIS A 246 4.19 -9.88 -21.28
N GLY A 247 3.96 -9.06 -22.32
CA GLY A 247 2.71 -9.02 -23.07
C GLY A 247 2.06 -7.64 -23.10
N PRO A 248 1.72 -7.02 -21.94
CA PRO A 248 1.08 -5.71 -21.90
C PRO A 248 1.86 -4.58 -22.58
N TYR A 249 3.17 -4.73 -22.76
CA TYR A 249 4.04 -3.80 -23.47
C TYR A 249 3.59 -3.53 -24.91
N GLU A 250 2.88 -4.48 -25.54
CA GLU A 250 2.29 -4.28 -26.86
C GLU A 250 1.20 -3.20 -26.88
N LEU A 251 0.64 -2.84 -25.71
CA LEU A 251 -0.27 -1.70 -25.58
C LEU A 251 0.44 -0.34 -25.68
N ALA A 252 1.78 -0.30 -25.70
CA ALA A 252 2.60 0.91 -25.77
C ALA A 252 2.56 1.56 -27.17
N VAL A 253 1.37 1.96 -27.59
CA VAL A 253 1.04 2.66 -28.83
C VAL A 253 0.25 3.93 -28.49
N ASN A 254 0.38 4.97 -29.31
CA ASN A 254 -0.38 6.21 -29.13
C ASN A 254 -1.83 6.04 -29.64
N PRO A 255 -2.86 6.52 -28.93
CA PRO A 255 -2.83 7.21 -27.64
C PRO A 255 -2.81 6.25 -26.44
N MET A 256 -1.88 6.51 -25.52
CA MET A 256 -1.76 5.82 -24.23
C MET A 256 -1.19 6.77 -23.19
N LEU A 257 -1.72 6.70 -21.97
CA LEU A 257 -1.22 7.38 -20.78
C LEU A 257 -0.62 6.35 -19.82
N ALA A 258 0.65 6.52 -19.46
CA ALA A 258 1.33 5.72 -18.45
C ALA A 258 1.71 6.60 -17.24
N MET A 259 1.10 6.32 -16.09
CA MET A 259 1.54 6.85 -14.81
C MET A 259 2.56 5.90 -14.20
N ILE A 260 3.77 6.36 -13.92
CA ILE A 260 4.86 5.53 -13.43
C ILE A 260 5.27 5.98 -12.04
N LEU A 261 5.08 5.12 -11.04
CA LEU A 261 5.52 5.35 -9.68
C LEU A 261 6.96 4.83 -9.52
N ALA A 262 7.90 5.75 -9.38
CA ALA A 262 9.32 5.46 -9.45
C ALA A 262 10.02 5.83 -8.14
N LEU A 263 10.08 4.86 -7.24
CA LEU A 263 10.80 4.98 -5.97
C LEU A 263 12.32 4.87 -6.19
N HIS A 264 13.07 5.63 -5.40
CA HIS A 264 14.51 5.43 -5.25
C HIS A 264 14.82 4.05 -4.66
N GLY A 265 15.98 3.49 -5.03
CA GLY A 265 16.48 2.22 -4.48
C GLY A 265 16.65 1.11 -5.52
N LYS A 266 16.63 -0.16 -5.06
CA LYS A 266 17.10 -1.32 -5.83
C LYS A 266 16.44 -1.54 -7.20
N THR A 267 15.23 -1.00 -7.41
CA THR A 267 14.47 -1.15 -8.65
C THR A 267 14.37 0.10 -9.50
N GLN A 268 14.96 1.22 -9.07
CA GLN A 268 14.83 2.53 -9.73
C GLN A 268 15.25 2.48 -11.21
N LYS A 269 16.42 1.91 -11.51
CA LYS A 269 16.95 1.78 -12.88
C LYS A 269 16.01 1.06 -13.84
N LEU A 270 15.27 0.08 -13.33
CA LEU A 270 14.36 -0.74 -14.14
C LEU A 270 13.10 0.04 -14.48
N THR A 271 12.61 0.84 -13.53
CA THR A 271 11.48 1.74 -13.73
C THR A 271 11.84 2.91 -14.66
N SER A 272 13.01 3.52 -14.48
CA SER A 272 13.48 4.64 -15.32
C SER A 272 13.74 4.23 -16.76
N SER A 273 14.36 3.06 -16.99
CA SER A 273 14.54 2.50 -18.33
C SER A 273 13.21 2.32 -19.06
N LEU A 274 12.21 1.72 -18.39
CA LEU A 274 10.89 1.53 -18.99
C LEU A 274 10.21 2.87 -19.31
N ALA A 275 10.34 3.88 -18.43
CA ALA A 275 9.81 5.21 -18.70
C ALA A 275 10.41 5.82 -19.97
N GLN A 276 11.74 5.72 -20.16
CA GLN A 276 12.40 6.20 -21.38
C GLN A 276 11.91 5.49 -22.64
N GLU A 277 11.77 4.17 -22.59
CA GLU A 277 11.28 3.37 -23.72
C GLU A 277 9.86 3.78 -24.12
N LEU A 278 8.98 4.01 -23.14
CA LEU A 278 7.61 4.46 -23.40
C LEU A 278 7.58 5.87 -24.03
N ILE A 279 8.41 6.79 -23.53
CA ILE A 279 8.55 8.13 -24.12
C ILE A 279 9.02 8.02 -25.58
N GLN A 280 10.00 7.16 -25.88
CA GLN A 280 10.50 6.95 -27.25
C GLN A 280 9.44 6.38 -28.20
N LYS A 281 8.45 5.64 -27.67
CA LYS A 281 7.30 5.13 -28.42
C LYS A 281 6.17 6.15 -28.57
N GLY A 282 6.35 7.37 -28.06
CA GLY A 282 5.33 8.42 -28.13
C GLY A 282 4.16 8.23 -27.16
N VAL A 283 4.33 7.41 -26.12
CA VAL A 283 3.37 7.28 -25.02
C VAL A 283 3.47 8.52 -24.13
N GLN A 284 2.33 9.02 -23.66
CA GLN A 284 2.30 10.09 -22.68
C GLN A 284 2.65 9.53 -21.30
N VAL A 285 3.74 10.02 -20.69
CA VAL A 285 4.25 9.49 -19.41
C VAL A 285 4.15 10.53 -18.31
N LEU A 286 3.46 10.19 -17.22
CA LEU A 286 3.51 10.90 -15.93
C LEU A 286 4.43 10.13 -14.99
N LEU A 287 5.62 10.65 -14.73
CA LEU A 287 6.57 10.05 -13.80
C LEU A 287 6.42 10.69 -12.41
N ILE A 288 6.14 9.89 -11.39
CA ILE A 288 5.99 10.32 -9.99
C ILE A 288 7.12 9.69 -9.17
N GLY A 289 7.98 10.53 -8.59
CA GLY A 289 9.14 10.12 -7.81
C GLY A 289 9.86 11.31 -7.19
N GLU A 290 11.05 11.08 -6.64
CA GLU A 290 11.90 12.14 -6.07
C GLU A 290 12.42 13.10 -7.16
N LYS A 291 12.68 14.37 -6.80
CA LYS A 291 13.14 15.41 -7.76
C LYS A 291 14.43 15.03 -8.51
N GLU A 292 15.34 14.31 -7.86
CA GLU A 292 16.59 13.83 -8.45
C GLU A 292 16.43 12.46 -9.13
N PHE A 293 15.36 12.29 -9.90
CA PHE A 293 15.20 11.07 -10.67
C PHE A 293 16.14 11.08 -11.89
N SER A 294 17.30 10.43 -11.75
CA SER A 294 18.24 10.26 -12.85
C SER A 294 17.72 9.24 -13.86
N PHE A 295 17.48 9.73 -15.06
CA PHE A 295 17.38 8.90 -16.25
C PHE A 295 18.75 8.27 -16.51
N PRO A 296 18.87 6.94 -16.69
CA PRO A 296 20.14 6.34 -17.07
C PRO A 296 20.60 7.02 -18.36
N GLU A 297 21.86 7.49 -18.37
CA GLU A 297 22.50 7.98 -19.58
C GLU A 297 22.35 6.92 -20.67
N LYS A 298 21.94 7.35 -21.86
CA LYS A 298 21.63 6.50 -23.02
C LYS A 298 22.58 5.29 -23.05
N SER A 299 22.06 4.08 -22.81
CA SER A 299 22.81 2.91 -23.22
C SER A 299 22.86 2.94 -24.74
N GLN A 300 24.01 3.30 -25.30
CA GLN A 300 24.30 3.15 -26.72
C GLN A 300 24.07 1.69 -27.11
N ARG A 301 22.93 1.38 -27.72
CA ARG A 301 22.74 0.30 -28.69
C ARG A 301 21.65 0.71 -29.66
#